data_AF-A0A3D0P123-F1
#
_entry.id   AF-A0A3D0P123-F1
#
_cell.length_a   1.000
_cell.length_b   1.000
_cell.length_c   1.000
_cell.angle_alpha   90.00
_cell.angle_beta   90.00
_cell.angle_gamma   90.00
#
_symmetry.space_group_name_H-M   'P 1'
#
loop_
_entity.id
_entity.type
_entity.pdbx_description
1 polymer ?
#
loop_
_entity_poly.entity_id
_entity_poly.type
_entity_poly.pdbx_seq_one_letter_code
_entity_poly.pdbx_strand_id
1 'polypeptide(L)'
;MKLAGASLPGFVVRFDQLAEILVTTLIFVVLGLVFFTIAYFILSRIFDIHHEIEEDHNTALGIIIGSIMIGIAIIIAAAIHG
;
A
#
# COMPACT_ATOMS: atom_id res chain seq x y z
N MET A 1 -45.02 15.94 3.24
CA MET A 1 -44.44 16.95 2.35
C MET A 1 -43.57 17.90 3.20
N LYS A 2 -42.34 17.47 3.52
CA LYS A 2 -41.33 18.30 4.19
C LYS A 2 -40.15 18.33 3.24
N LEU A 3 -39.86 19.53 2.78
CA LEU A 3 -39.03 19.84 1.63
C LEU A 3 -37.62 19.30 1.80
N ALA A 4 -37.10 18.77 0.69
CA ALA A 4 -35.71 18.44 0.47
C ALA A 4 -34.82 19.59 0.97
N GLY A 5 -34.16 19.37 2.11
CA GLY A 5 -33.00 20.12 2.50
C GLY A 5 -31.88 19.74 1.53
N ALA A 6 -31.74 20.52 0.47
CA ALA A 6 -30.60 20.47 -0.42
C ALA A 6 -29.33 20.69 0.43
N SER A 7 -28.70 19.58 0.82
CA SER A 7 -27.32 19.58 1.28
C SER A 7 -26.48 19.96 0.06
N LEU A 8 -25.89 21.15 0.10
CA LEU A 8 -24.90 21.58 -0.87
C LEU A 8 -23.84 20.46 -0.98
N PRO A 9 -23.68 19.82 -2.15
CA PRO A 9 -22.71 18.76 -2.32
C PRO A 9 -21.35 19.42 -2.52
N GLY A 10 -20.66 19.73 -1.43
CA GLY A 10 -19.35 20.35 -1.54
C GLY A 10 -18.83 20.85 -0.22
N PHE A 11 -17.96 20.04 0.39
CA PHE A 11 -16.95 20.50 1.34
C PHE A 11 -17.44 20.97 2.72
N VAL A 12 -18.11 20.08 3.46
CA VAL A 12 -18.13 20.16 4.93
C VAL A 12 -17.10 19.15 5.45
N VAL A 13 -15.89 19.62 5.79
CA VAL A 13 -14.85 18.78 6.38
C VAL A 13 -15.25 18.46 7.83
N ARG A 14 -15.65 17.21 8.04
CA ARG A 14 -15.99 16.63 9.34
C ARG A 14 -14.70 16.15 10.00
N PHE A 15 -14.14 16.94 10.91
CA PHE A 15 -12.87 16.62 11.58
C PHE A 15 -12.92 15.29 12.36
N ASP A 16 -14.10 14.92 12.87
CA ASP A 16 -14.39 13.62 13.48
C ASP A 16 -14.14 12.46 12.50
N GLN A 17 -14.61 12.57 11.27
CA GLN A 17 -14.41 11.55 10.23
C GLN A 17 -12.96 11.52 9.72
N LEU A 18 -12.31 12.69 9.64
CA LEU A 18 -10.94 12.79 9.18
C LEU A 18 -9.98 12.05 10.11
N ALA A 19 -10.18 12.15 11.43
CA ALA A 19 -9.37 11.44 12.41
C ALA A 19 -9.46 9.91 12.23
N GLU A 20 -10.67 9.39 12.04
CA GLU A 20 -10.92 7.95 11.83
C GLU A 20 -10.25 7.44 10.54
N ILE A 21 -10.37 8.20 9.44
CA ILE A 21 -9.74 7.87 8.15
C ILE A 21 -8.21 7.89 8.27
N LEU A 22 -7.64 8.89 8.95
CA LEU A 22 -6.19 9.00 9.13
C LEU A 22 -5.62 7.85 9.96
N VAL A 23 -6.29 7.46 11.05
CA VAL A 23 -5.86 6.31 11.88
C VAL A 23 -5.89 5.03 11.07
N THR A 24 -6.97 4.79 10.34
CA THR A 24 -7.13 3.61 9.49
C THR A 24 -6.05 3.56 8.40
N THR A 25 -5.81 4.69 7.73
CA THR A 25 -4.75 4.83 6.71
C THR A 25 -3.37 4.55 7.29
N LEU A 26 -3.06 5.08 8.48
CA LEU A 26 -1.78 4.87 9.13
C LEU A 26 -1.52 3.40 9.45
N ILE A 27 -2.54 2.69 9.94
CA ILE A 27 -2.45 1.25 10.23
C ILE A 27 -2.10 0.47 8.95
N PHE A 28 -2.80 0.73 7.84
CA PHE A 28 -2.54 0.04 6.57
C PHE A 28 -1.18 0.39 5.96
N VAL A 29 -0.73 1.64 6.08
CA VAL A 29 0.62 2.05 5.65
C VAL A 29 1.69 1.30 6.45
N VAL A 30 1.54 1.22 7.77
CA VAL A 30 2.49 0.49 8.64
C VAL A 30 2.49 -1.00 8.31
N LEU A 31 1.32 -1.61 8.12
CA LEU A 31 1.25 -3.01 7.69
C LEU A 31 1.95 -3.24 6.35
N GLY A 32 1.69 -2.38 5.36
CA GLY A 32 2.34 -2.44 4.05
C GLY A 32 3.86 -2.33 4.15
N LEU A 33 4.37 -1.41 4.97
CA LEU A 33 5.80 -1.26 5.23
C LEU A 33 6.40 -2.50 5.89
N VAL A 34 5.72 -3.10 6.88
CA VAL A 34 6.20 -4.32 7.53
C VAL A 34 6.32 -5.47 6.53
N PHE A 35 5.30 -5.71 5.70
CA PHE A 35 5.35 -6.75 4.68
C PHE A 35 6.43 -6.48 3.63
N PHE A 36 6.57 -5.23 3.20
CA PHE A 36 7.63 -4.80 2.28
C PHE A 36 9.02 -5.08 2.86
N THR A 37 9.28 -4.67 4.10
CA THR A 37 10.57 -4.88 4.76
C THR A 37 10.88 -6.36 4.90
N ILE A 38 9.90 -7.19 5.29
CA ILE A 38 10.10 -8.64 5.40
C ILE A 38 10.44 -9.25 4.04
N ALA A 39 9.68 -8.92 3.00
CA ALA A 39 9.90 -9.46 1.66
C ALA A 39 11.27 -9.03 1.09
N TYR A 40 11.62 -7.75 1.24
CA TYR A 40 12.92 -7.21 0.83
C TYR A 40 14.06 -7.85 1.61
N PHE A 41 13.92 -8.01 2.93
CA PHE A 41 14.95 -8.63 3.77
C PHE A 41 15.22 -10.07 3.34
N ILE A 42 14.17 -10.87 3.11
CA ILE A 42 14.29 -12.23 2.59
C ILE A 42 15.01 -12.23 1.25
N LEU A 43 14.63 -11.34 0.33
CA LEU A 43 15.23 -11.29 -1.01
C LEU A 43 16.72 -10.91 -0.94
N SER A 44 17.07 -9.89 -0.15
CA SER A 44 18.46 -9.43 0.03
C SER A 44 19.36 -10.48 0.68
N ARG A 45 18.76 -11.42 1.43
CA ARG A 45 19.54 -12.49 2.07
C ARG A 45 19.89 -13.62 1.10
N ILE A 46 19.07 -13.80 0.05
CA ILE A 46 19.21 -14.88 -0.94
C ILE A 46 20.03 -14.40 -2.14
N PHE A 47 19.85 -13.15 -2.56
CA PHE A 47 20.51 -12.56 -3.73
C PHE A 47 21.12 -11.21 -3.40
N ASP A 48 22.29 -10.91 -3.96
CA ASP A 48 22.83 -9.55 -3.94
C ASP A 48 22.10 -8.72 -4.99
N ILE A 49 21.03 -8.04 -4.56
CA ILE A 49 20.10 -7.35 -5.46
C ILE A 49 20.82 -6.33 -6.35
N HIS A 50 21.85 -5.66 -5.83
CA HIS A 50 22.58 -4.65 -6.59
C HIS A 50 23.43 -5.30 -7.68
N HIS A 51 24.22 -6.31 -7.32
CA HIS A 51 25.08 -7.02 -8.25
C HIS A 51 24.25 -7.72 -9.35
N GLU A 52 23.19 -8.42 -8.97
CA GLU A 52 22.39 -9.19 -9.92
C GLU A 52 21.62 -8.31 -10.92
N ILE A 53 21.15 -7.12 -10.52
CA ILE A 53 20.39 -6.24 -11.43
C ILE A 53 21.32 -5.38 -12.30
N GLU A 54 22.40 -4.85 -11.71
CA GLU A 54 23.25 -3.87 -12.38
C GLU A 54 24.35 -4.54 -13.21
N GLU A 55 25.01 -5.56 -12.67
CA GLU A 55 26.16 -6.21 -13.32
C GLU A 55 25.74 -7.42 -14.15
N ASP A 56 24.89 -8.29 -13.60
CA ASP A 56 24.42 -9.50 -14.30
C ASP A 56 23.17 -9.28 -15.18
N HIS A 57 22.61 -8.06 -15.16
CA HIS A 57 21.39 -7.71 -15.91
C HIS A 57 20.24 -8.72 -15.73
N ASN A 58 20.11 -9.27 -14.53
CA ASN A 58 19.15 -10.31 -14.22
C ASN A 58 17.72 -9.77 -14.18
N THR A 59 17.09 -9.76 -15.35
CA THR A 59 15.70 -9.30 -15.53
C THR A 59 14.72 -10.14 -14.73
N ALA A 60 15.02 -11.42 -14.48
CA ALA A 60 14.15 -12.28 -13.67
C ALA A 60 14.05 -11.79 -12.22
N LEU A 61 15.15 -11.28 -11.64
CA LEU A 61 15.12 -10.67 -10.31
C LEU A 61 14.25 -9.40 -10.29
N GLY A 62 14.32 -8.57 -11.35
CA GLY A 62 13.44 -7.43 -11.52
C GLY A 62 11.95 -7.81 -11.57
N ILE A 63 11.61 -8.89 -12.29
CA ILE A 63 10.25 -9.43 -12.35
C ILE A 63 9.80 -9.93 -10.97
N ILE A 64 10.68 -10.58 -10.21
CA ILE A 64 10.37 -11.04 -8.84
C ILE A 64 10.05 -9.85 -7.93
N ILE A 65 10.89 -8.80 -7.94
CA ILE A 65 10.64 -7.59 -7.15
C ILE A 65 9.32 -6.93 -7.55
N GLY A 66 9.05 -6.80 -8.86
CA GLY A 66 7.78 -6.27 -9.35
C GLY A 66 6.58 -7.12 -8.92
N SER A 67 6.71 -8.45 -8.94
CA SER A 67 5.66 -9.37 -8.50
C SER A 67 5.39 -9.26 -7.00
N ILE A 68 6.43 -9.08 -6.18
CA ILE A 68 6.30 -8.83 -4.73
C ILE A 68 5.54 -7.53 -4.48
N MET A 69 5.82 -6.46 -5.24
CA MET A 69 5.10 -5.18 -5.11
C MET A 69 3.61 -5.33 -5.42
N ILE A 70 3.28 -6.07 -6.49
CA ILE A 70 1.89 -6.35 -6.86
C ILE A 70 1.19 -7.17 -5.77
N GLY A 71 1.84 -8.20 -5.23
CA GLY A 71 1.29 -9.01 -4.14
C GLY A 71 0.95 -8.19 -2.90
N ILE A 72 1.86 -7.30 -2.48
CA ILE A 72 1.62 -6.40 -1.33
C ILE A 72 0.46 -5.45 -1.63
N ALA A 73 0.39 -4.88 -2.84
CA ALA A 73 -0.72 -4.01 -3.22
C ALA A 73 -2.08 -4.72 -3.14
N ILE A 74 -2.16 -5.99 -3.56
CA ILE A 74 -3.39 -6.79 -3.48
C ILE A 74 -3.78 -7.06 -2.03
N ILE A 75 -2.83 -7.42 -1.17
CA ILE A 75 -3.08 -7.67 0.27
C ILE A 75 -3.63 -6.41 0.94
N ILE A 76 -3.03 -5.25 0.67
CA ILE A 76 -3.49 -3.96 1.21
C ILE A 76 -4.89 -3.62 0.67
N ALA A 77 -5.12 -3.78 -0.64
CA ALA A 77 -6.41 -3.52 -1.24
C ALA A 77 -7.52 -4.40 -0.63
N ALA A 78 -7.23 -5.69 -0.41
CA ALA A 78 -8.14 -6.62 0.25
C ALA A 78 -8.40 -6.23 1.71
N ALA A 79 -7.38 -5.73 2.43
CA ALA A 79 -7.54 -5.30 3.80
C ALA A 79 -8.36 -3.99 3.93
N ILE A 80 -8.34 -3.12 2.92
CA ILE A 80 -9.14 -1.89 2.86
C ILE A 80 -10.61 -2.17 2.46
N HIS A 81 -10.84 -3.11 1.53
CA HIS A 81 -12.17 -3.41 1.00
C HIS A 81 -12.89 -4.57 1.72
N GLY A 82 -12.18 -5.34 2.54
CA GLY A 82 -12.68 -6.51 3.26
C GLY A 82 -13.42 -6.19 4.55
#